data_AF-A0A9P7G4R7-F1
#
_entry.id   AF-A0A9P7G4R7-F1
#
_cell.length_a   1.000
_cell.length_b   1.000
_cell.length_c   1.000
_cell.angle_alpha   90.00
_cell.angle_beta   90.00
_cell.angle_gamma   90.00
#
_symmetry.space_group_name_H-M   'P 1'
#
loop_
_entity.id
_entity.type
_entity.pdbx_description
1 polymer ?
#
loop_
_entity_poly.entity_id
_entity_poly.type
_entity_poly.pdbx_seq_one_letter_code
_entity_poly.pdbx_strand_id
1 'polypeptide(L)'
;RTLSALRIARATNQLYTPRAFSSRTYTTRTIPPDEEPVNSNETNEGEAKHDSEASWISILENTTSAPWLYKFSPVPSERLQVAYTLLFQIVLYLTRPGETEQFLVVSCCFFSFPALSINQIIFGILQAFHTAPAPDDSEIGRARKAIGTILKAAVAQISSVPVNSPLRTDHTEVFDIFGALQVIHDTYLVDDEIVDLKAWSEFWGRTQPVVLELGMKLDEKGFGWNEEDLQYLTTRKEGAEATSEGDAEKKATEAEEKKEEKN
;
A
#
# COMPACT_ATOMS: atom_id res chain seq x y z
N ARG A 1 15.59 -0.92 -27.61
CA ARG A 1 15.24 0.12 -26.60
C ARG A 1 14.70 -0.55 -25.31
N THR A 2 15.37 -1.62 -24.86
CA THR A 2 14.83 -2.63 -23.92
C THR A 2 15.73 -2.83 -22.69
N LEU A 3 16.61 -1.87 -22.38
CA LEU A 3 17.58 -1.97 -21.27
C LEU A 3 17.38 -0.92 -20.16
N SER A 4 16.39 -0.03 -20.28
CA SER A 4 16.16 1.04 -19.30
C SER A 4 15.24 0.60 -18.15
N ALA A 5 14.19 -0.20 -18.41
CA ALA A 5 13.28 -0.72 -17.38
C ALA A 5 13.98 -1.70 -16.40
N LEU A 6 14.95 -2.47 -16.88
CA LEU A 6 15.72 -3.44 -16.09
C LEU A 6 16.61 -2.80 -15.00
N ARG A 7 16.86 -1.48 -15.05
CA ARG A 7 17.61 -0.76 -14.00
C ARG A 7 16.73 -0.20 -12.90
N ILE A 8 15.46 0.10 -13.19
CA ILE A 8 14.52 0.67 -12.20
C ILE A 8 14.14 -0.41 -11.18
N ALA A 9 13.78 -1.62 -11.64
CA ALA A 9 13.50 -2.76 -10.77
C ALA A 9 14.73 -3.27 -9.99
N ARG A 10 15.94 -3.03 -10.52
CA ARG A 10 17.20 -3.43 -9.87
C ARG A 10 17.71 -2.39 -8.87
N ALA A 11 17.47 -1.10 -9.11
CA ALA A 11 17.81 -0.03 -8.17
C ALA A 11 16.87 -0.01 -6.94
N THR A 12 15.62 -0.45 -7.09
CA THR A 12 14.69 -0.63 -5.97
C THR A 12 14.90 -1.96 -5.23
N ASN A 13 15.27 -3.06 -5.91
CA ASN A 13 15.59 -4.33 -5.25
C ASN A 13 17.00 -4.40 -4.62
N GLN A 14 18.01 -3.67 -5.11
CA GLN A 14 19.36 -3.71 -4.50
C GLN A 14 19.49 -2.94 -3.18
N LEU A 15 18.50 -2.12 -2.81
CA LEU A 15 18.41 -1.49 -1.49
C LEU A 15 17.55 -2.29 -0.50
N TYR A 16 17.01 -3.44 -0.93
CA TYR A 16 16.27 -4.37 -0.07
C TYR A 16 17.19 -5.51 0.36
N THR A 17 18.17 -5.22 1.21
CA THR A 17 18.64 -6.26 2.13
C THR A 17 17.56 -6.39 3.20
N PRO A 18 16.92 -7.56 3.39
CA PRO A 18 16.03 -7.77 4.52
C PRO A 18 16.84 -7.51 5.79
N ARG A 19 16.57 -6.40 6.45
CA ARG A 19 17.11 -6.12 7.78
C ARG A 19 16.41 -7.11 8.69
N ALA A 20 17.19 -7.98 9.34
CA ALA A 20 16.68 -8.95 10.29
C ALA A 20 15.70 -8.25 11.25
N PHE A 21 14.45 -8.72 11.26
CA PHE A 21 13.47 -8.28 12.23
C PHE A 21 14.06 -8.54 13.62
N SER A 22 14.34 -7.46 14.36
CA SER A 22 14.64 -7.56 15.78
C SER A 22 13.33 -7.95 16.46
N SER A 23 13.24 -9.23 16.87
CA SER A 23 12.14 -9.74 17.67
C SER A 23 11.94 -8.84 18.88
N ARG A 24 10.76 -8.21 18.97
CA ARG A 24 10.34 -7.52 20.20
C ARG A 24 10.24 -8.58 21.30
N THR A 25 11.14 -8.48 22.28
CA THR A 25 11.08 -9.28 23.50
C THR A 25 9.87 -8.82 24.30
N TYR A 26 8.82 -9.64 24.34
CA TYR A 26 7.72 -9.42 25.28
C TYR A 26 8.20 -9.80 26.67
N THR A 27 8.18 -8.83 27.60
CA THR A 27 8.45 -9.09 29.01
C THR A 27 7.17 -9.68 29.62
N THR A 28 7.19 -10.98 29.90
CA THR A 28 6.12 -11.67 30.60
C THR A 28 5.98 -11.09 32.01
N ARG A 29 4.85 -10.45 32.31
CA ARG A 29 4.52 -9.96 33.65
C ARG A 29 4.31 -11.18 34.56
N THR A 30 5.25 -11.41 35.49
CA THR A 30 5.11 -12.44 36.52
C THR A 30 3.97 -12.04 37.46
N ILE A 31 2.90 -12.83 37.45
CA ILE A 31 1.78 -12.70 38.40
C ILE A 31 2.24 -13.39 39.70
N PRO A 32 2.13 -12.73 40.87
CA PRO A 32 2.49 -13.34 42.14
C PRO A 32 1.55 -14.50 42.49
N PRO A 33 2.05 -15.56 43.15
CA PRO A 33 1.28 -16.73 43.50
C PRO A 33 0.50 -16.45 44.79
N ASP A 34 -0.83 -16.36 44.72
CA ASP A 34 -1.76 -16.63 45.84
C ASP A 34 -3.21 -16.32 45.41
N GLU A 35 -3.77 -17.12 44.48
CA GLU A 35 -5.23 -17.20 44.31
C GLU A 35 -5.66 -18.66 44.06
N GLU A 36 -6.73 -19.06 44.74
CA GLU A 36 -7.26 -20.42 44.88
C GLU A 36 -7.81 -21.04 43.57
N PRO A 37 -7.91 -22.39 43.49
CA PRO A 37 -8.26 -23.09 42.26
C PRO A 37 -9.74 -22.90 41.89
N VAL A 38 -9.99 -22.08 40.86
CA VAL A 38 -11.28 -22.00 40.17
C VAL A 38 -11.37 -23.10 39.10
N ASN A 39 -12.41 -23.93 39.26
CA ASN A 39 -12.78 -25.08 38.46
C ASN A 39 -12.88 -24.74 36.95
N SER A 40 -12.00 -25.33 36.15
CA SER A 40 -11.78 -25.03 34.74
C SER A 40 -12.29 -26.18 33.87
N ASN A 41 -13.54 -26.07 33.41
CA ASN A 41 -14.10 -26.86 32.31
C ASN A 41 -14.68 -25.88 31.27
N GLU A 42 -13.82 -25.09 30.65
CA GLU A 42 -14.11 -24.42 29.38
C GLU A 42 -13.02 -24.83 28.40
N THR A 43 -13.41 -25.73 27.50
CA THR A 43 -12.65 -26.13 26.32
C THR A 43 -12.52 -24.89 25.43
N ASN A 44 -11.52 -24.05 25.72
CA ASN A 44 -11.10 -22.97 24.84
C ASN A 44 -10.48 -23.61 23.59
N GLU A 45 -11.32 -23.90 22.61
CA GLU A 45 -10.91 -24.02 21.21
C GLU A 45 -10.24 -22.69 20.85
N GLY A 46 -8.91 -22.68 20.92
CA GLY A 46 -8.11 -21.52 20.59
C GLY A 46 -8.38 -21.12 19.15
N GLU A 47 -9.22 -20.09 18.99
CA GLU A 47 -9.31 -19.29 17.77
C GLU A 47 -7.87 -18.99 17.35
N ALA A 48 -7.44 -19.65 16.27
CA ALA A 48 -6.17 -19.37 15.64
C ALA A 48 -6.19 -17.89 15.27
N LYS A 49 -5.48 -17.07 16.05
CA LYS A 49 -5.23 -15.67 15.75
C LYS A 49 -4.82 -15.60 14.29
N HIS A 50 -5.67 -14.94 13.51
CA HIS A 50 -5.49 -14.71 12.08
C HIS A 50 -4.35 -13.71 11.89
N ASP A 51 -3.12 -14.11 12.26
CA ASP A 51 -1.93 -13.26 12.40
C ASP A 51 -1.26 -12.91 11.05
N SER A 52 -1.90 -13.16 9.89
CA SER A 52 -1.24 -12.99 8.59
C SER A 52 -1.97 -12.15 7.56
N GLU A 53 -3.03 -11.43 7.92
CA GLU A 53 -3.44 -10.30 7.07
C GLU A 53 -2.49 -9.15 7.37
N ALA A 54 -1.47 -9.00 6.52
CA ALA A 54 -0.59 -7.85 6.53
C ALA A 54 -1.48 -6.59 6.52
N SER A 55 -1.62 -5.96 7.69
CA SER A 55 -2.57 -4.89 7.90
C SER A 55 -2.28 -3.80 6.86
N TRP A 56 -3.22 -3.54 5.93
CA TRP A 56 -3.04 -2.65 4.78
C TRP A 56 -2.48 -1.28 5.16
N ILE A 57 -2.81 -0.81 6.37
CA ILE A 57 -2.23 0.41 6.94
C ILE A 57 -0.70 0.36 7.04
N SER A 58 -0.13 -0.80 7.37
CA SER A 58 1.31 -1.00 7.48
C SER A 58 2.01 -0.76 6.15
N ILE A 59 1.35 -1.02 5.01
CA ILE A 59 1.91 -0.73 3.68
C ILE A 59 2.03 0.79 3.49
N LEU A 60 1.00 1.55 3.85
CA LEU A 60 1.03 3.00 3.78
C LEU A 60 2.10 3.57 4.73
N GLU A 61 2.16 3.10 5.96
CA GLU A 61 3.12 3.58 6.95
C GLU A 61 4.57 3.26 6.58
N ASN A 62 4.82 2.04 6.09
CA ASN A 62 6.12 1.65 5.58
C ASN A 62 6.54 2.52 4.40
N THR A 63 5.59 2.86 3.52
CA THR A 63 5.84 3.79 2.41
C THR A 63 6.17 5.18 2.91
N THR A 64 5.42 5.72 3.88
CA THR A 64 5.69 7.04 4.45
C THR A 64 7.01 7.13 5.22
N SER A 65 7.44 6.01 5.80
CA SER A 65 8.71 5.90 6.53
C SER A 65 9.90 5.60 5.61
N ALA A 66 9.66 5.43 4.31
CA ALA A 66 10.67 4.99 3.39
C ALA A 66 11.70 6.10 3.11
N PRO A 67 13.01 5.82 3.22
CA PRO A 67 14.05 6.83 2.98
C PRO A 67 14.14 7.27 1.50
N TRP A 68 13.53 6.51 0.59
CA TRP A 68 13.50 6.82 -0.84
C TRP A 68 12.37 7.78 -1.23
N LEU A 69 11.42 8.07 -0.34
CA LEU A 69 10.19 8.79 -0.66
C LEU A 69 10.45 10.16 -1.31
N TYR A 70 11.47 10.87 -0.82
CA TYR A 70 11.90 12.18 -1.32
C TYR A 70 13.21 12.13 -2.13
N LYS A 71 13.64 10.93 -2.55
CA LYS A 71 14.80 10.76 -3.41
C LYS A 71 14.36 10.77 -4.87
N PHE A 72 14.70 11.84 -5.59
CA PHE A 72 14.28 12.01 -6.98
C PHE A 72 15.20 11.23 -7.94
N SER A 73 14.58 10.50 -8.87
CA SER A 73 15.33 9.91 -10.01
C SER A 73 15.88 11.03 -10.91
N PRO A 74 17.07 10.90 -11.51
CA PRO A 74 17.52 11.87 -12.52
C PRO A 74 16.63 11.85 -13.78
N VAL A 75 15.86 10.78 -14.03
CA VAL A 75 15.02 10.62 -15.22
C VAL A 75 13.61 11.15 -14.93
N PRO A 76 13.12 12.19 -15.63
CA PRO A 76 11.83 12.81 -15.32
C PRO A 76 10.62 11.87 -15.43
N SER A 77 10.61 10.94 -16.40
CA SER A 77 9.52 9.98 -16.58
C SER A 77 9.40 9.02 -15.39
N GLU A 78 10.53 8.62 -14.79
CA GLU A 78 10.53 7.77 -13.60
C GLU A 78 9.89 8.48 -12.40
N ARG A 79 9.99 9.80 -12.32
CA ARG A 79 9.34 10.58 -11.24
C ARG A 79 7.81 10.54 -11.38
N LEU A 80 7.30 10.59 -12.61
CA LEU A 80 5.88 10.43 -12.90
C LEU A 80 5.41 9.00 -12.59
N GLN A 81 6.22 7.98 -12.87
CA GLN A 81 5.93 6.58 -12.49
C GLN A 81 5.90 6.37 -10.96
N VAL A 82 6.85 6.98 -10.24
CA VAL A 82 6.85 6.95 -8.77
C VAL A 82 5.61 7.67 -8.24
N ALA A 83 5.27 8.84 -8.77
CA ALA A 83 4.05 9.55 -8.40
C ALA A 83 2.80 8.71 -8.65
N TYR A 84 2.67 8.08 -9.83
CA TYR A 84 1.59 7.14 -10.13
C TYR A 84 1.50 6.03 -9.08
N THR A 85 2.62 5.39 -8.76
CA THR A 85 2.66 4.30 -7.78
C THR A 85 2.20 4.76 -6.40
N LEU A 86 2.60 5.95 -5.96
CA LEU A 86 2.16 6.55 -4.69
C LEU A 86 0.64 6.82 -4.69
N LEU A 87 0.10 7.40 -5.77
CA LEU A 87 -1.34 7.63 -5.90
C LEU A 87 -2.12 6.30 -5.96
N PHE A 88 -1.59 5.31 -6.67
CA PHE A 88 -2.20 3.99 -6.78
C PHE A 88 -2.26 3.28 -5.43
N GLN A 89 -1.24 3.41 -4.57
CA GLN A 89 -1.30 2.86 -3.21
C GLN A 89 -2.43 3.48 -2.37
N ILE A 90 -2.69 4.79 -2.52
CA ILE A 90 -3.83 5.45 -1.87
C ILE A 90 -5.13 4.80 -2.35
N VAL A 91 -5.29 4.63 -3.67
CA VAL A 91 -6.48 4.00 -4.24
C VAL A 91 -6.65 2.57 -3.75
N LEU A 92 -5.60 1.74 -3.80
CA LEU A 92 -5.63 0.36 -3.32
C LEU A 92 -6.11 0.25 -1.88
N TYR A 93 -5.60 1.11 -1.00
CA TYR A 93 -6.02 1.14 0.41
C TYR A 93 -7.51 1.48 0.54
N LEU A 94 -7.99 2.48 -0.20
CA LEU A 94 -9.39 2.93 -0.15
C LEU A 94 -10.35 1.93 -0.79
N THR A 95 -9.89 1.16 -1.76
CA THR A 95 -10.69 0.14 -2.46
C THR A 95 -10.52 -1.25 -1.86
N ARG A 96 -9.80 -1.38 -0.74
CA ARG A 96 -9.57 -2.69 -0.14
C ARG A 96 -10.93 -3.35 0.13
N PRO A 97 -11.11 -4.60 -0.28
CA PRO A 97 -12.29 -5.35 0.13
C PRO A 97 -12.28 -5.38 1.67
N GLY A 98 -13.39 -4.96 2.28
CA GLY A 98 -13.58 -5.19 3.71
C GLY A 98 -13.53 -6.71 3.99
N GLU A 99 -13.26 -7.10 5.23
CA GLU A 99 -13.27 -8.49 5.70
C GLU A 99 -14.57 -9.24 5.36
N THR A 100 -15.63 -8.52 4.99
CA THR A 100 -16.85 -9.06 4.40
C THR A 100 -16.65 -9.48 2.94
N GLU A 101 -16.24 -10.73 2.69
CA GLU A 101 -16.28 -11.64 1.52
C GLU A 101 -16.72 -11.18 0.08
N GLN A 102 -16.80 -9.89 -0.28
CA GLN A 102 -17.28 -9.42 -1.58
C GLN A 102 -16.15 -9.21 -2.61
N PHE A 103 -15.15 -10.08 -2.59
CA PHE A 103 -13.73 -9.75 -2.79
C PHE A 103 -13.21 -9.53 -4.23
N LEU A 104 -13.88 -9.91 -5.33
CA LEU A 104 -13.16 -10.14 -6.61
C LEU A 104 -13.54 -9.29 -7.83
N VAL A 105 -14.19 -8.14 -7.65
CA VAL A 105 -14.72 -7.38 -8.80
C VAL A 105 -13.96 -6.07 -9.09
N VAL A 106 -13.24 -5.49 -8.14
CA VAL A 106 -12.70 -4.12 -8.32
C VAL A 106 -11.51 -4.07 -9.29
N SER A 107 -10.62 -5.08 -9.27
CA SER A 107 -9.41 -5.07 -10.12
C SER A 107 -9.71 -5.26 -11.62
N CYS A 108 -10.72 -6.07 -11.97
CA CYS A 108 -11.07 -6.32 -13.38
C CYS A 108 -12.02 -5.26 -13.98
N CYS A 109 -12.65 -4.42 -13.15
CA CYS A 109 -13.71 -3.52 -13.63
C CYS A 109 -13.23 -2.16 -14.09
N PHE A 110 -11.96 -1.80 -13.88
CA PHE A 110 -11.38 -0.58 -14.45
C PHE A 110 -11.30 -0.63 -16.00
N PHE A 111 -11.25 -1.83 -16.60
CA PHE A 111 -10.97 -1.97 -18.04
C PHE A 111 -12.08 -2.60 -18.89
N SER A 112 -13.22 -3.10 -18.36
CA SER A 112 -14.15 -3.88 -19.23
C SER A 112 -15.64 -3.99 -18.90
N PHE A 113 -16.22 -3.29 -17.91
CA PHE A 113 -17.68 -3.41 -17.66
C PHE A 113 -18.44 -2.07 -17.54
N PRO A 114 -19.58 -1.91 -18.23
CA PRO A 114 -20.40 -0.70 -18.13
C PRO A 114 -21.15 -0.59 -16.78
N ALA A 115 -20.59 0.26 -15.92
CA ALA A 115 -21.21 1.42 -15.25
C ALA A 115 -22.13 1.32 -14.02
N LEU A 116 -22.85 0.24 -13.67
CA LEU A 116 -24.01 0.45 -12.76
C LEU A 116 -24.00 -0.09 -11.30
N SER A 117 -23.03 -0.86 -10.82
CA SER A 117 -23.08 -1.39 -9.42
C SER A 117 -21.86 -1.05 -8.56
N ILE A 118 -20.67 -0.98 -9.15
CA ILE A 118 -19.40 -0.81 -8.42
C ILE A 118 -19.25 0.60 -7.85
N ASN A 119 -19.81 1.59 -8.54
CA ASN A 119 -19.78 2.98 -8.11
C ASN A 119 -20.43 3.18 -6.73
N GLN A 120 -21.43 2.38 -6.34
CA GLN A 120 -22.09 2.54 -5.04
C GLN A 120 -21.29 1.99 -3.86
N ILE A 121 -20.66 0.81 -4.01
CA ILE A 121 -19.85 0.21 -2.93
C ILE A 121 -18.60 1.05 -2.69
N ILE A 122 -17.95 1.48 -3.77
CA ILE A 122 -16.80 2.38 -3.70
C ILE A 122 -17.21 3.69 -3.01
N PHE A 123 -18.36 4.27 -3.37
CA PHE A 123 -18.87 5.49 -2.73
C PHE A 123 -19.08 5.33 -1.21
N GLY A 124 -19.61 4.19 -0.75
CA GLY A 124 -19.84 3.94 0.68
C GLY A 124 -18.56 3.91 1.52
N ILE A 125 -17.52 3.20 1.05
CA ILE A 125 -16.22 3.12 1.74
C ILE A 125 -15.53 4.48 1.74
N LEU A 126 -15.57 5.18 0.61
CA LEU A 126 -15.01 6.52 0.48
C LEU A 126 -15.71 7.53 1.40
N GLN A 127 -17.03 7.41 1.57
CA GLN A 127 -17.80 8.28 2.46
C GLN A 127 -17.42 8.05 3.93
N ALA A 128 -17.26 6.79 4.36
CA ALA A 128 -16.79 6.49 5.71
C ALA A 128 -15.39 7.10 5.96
N PHE A 129 -14.47 6.95 5.01
CA PHE A 129 -13.14 7.55 5.11
C PHE A 129 -13.16 9.08 5.14
N HIS A 130 -14.13 9.69 4.45
CA HIS A 130 -14.32 11.13 4.35
C HIS A 130 -14.85 11.77 5.64
N THR A 131 -15.85 11.16 6.29
CA THR A 131 -16.57 11.83 7.40
C THR A 131 -16.50 11.13 8.75
N ALA A 132 -15.99 9.90 8.84
CA ALA A 132 -16.02 9.18 10.11
C ALA A 132 -15.13 9.87 11.18
N PRO A 133 -15.65 10.13 12.39
CA PRO A 133 -14.81 10.50 13.51
C PRO A 133 -13.93 9.31 13.87
N ALA A 134 -12.62 9.53 13.88
CA ALA A 134 -11.64 8.49 14.08
C ALA A 134 -10.52 9.03 14.99
N PRO A 135 -10.21 8.35 16.12
CA PRO A 135 -9.04 8.67 16.92
C PRO A 135 -7.75 8.62 16.10
N ASP A 136 -6.74 9.40 16.47
CA ASP A 136 -5.47 9.51 15.76
C ASP A 136 -4.68 8.19 15.65
N ASP A 137 -4.85 7.32 16.64
CA ASP A 137 -4.22 5.99 16.75
C ASP A 137 -5.05 4.88 16.09
N SER A 138 -6.30 5.17 15.74
CA SER A 138 -7.14 4.24 14.97
C SER A 138 -6.57 4.02 13.57
N GLU A 139 -6.97 2.92 12.94
CA GLU A 139 -6.53 2.62 11.58
C GLU A 139 -6.87 3.74 10.59
N ILE A 140 -8.09 4.29 10.66
CA ILE A 140 -8.54 5.40 9.81
C ILE A 140 -7.69 6.64 10.10
N GLY A 141 -7.46 6.99 11.37
CA GLY A 141 -6.63 8.14 11.75
C GLY A 141 -5.21 8.03 11.21
N ARG A 142 -4.58 6.87 11.37
CA ARG A 142 -3.24 6.57 10.83
C ARG A 142 -3.22 6.61 9.30
N ALA A 143 -4.24 6.09 8.63
CA ALA A 143 -4.34 6.11 7.18
C ALA A 143 -4.44 7.53 6.63
N ARG A 144 -5.22 8.41 7.28
CA ARG A 144 -5.34 9.83 6.91
C ARG A 144 -3.99 10.53 6.95
N LYS A 145 -3.23 10.34 8.05
CA LYS A 145 -1.87 10.87 8.20
C LYS A 145 -0.93 10.32 7.12
N ALA A 146 -1.02 9.01 6.84
CA ALA A 146 -0.18 8.38 5.85
C ALA A 146 -0.47 8.87 4.42
N ILE A 147 -1.75 8.98 4.05
CA ILE A 147 -2.20 9.51 2.75
C ILE A 147 -1.75 10.95 2.56
N GLY A 148 -1.87 11.80 3.57
CA GLY A 148 -1.37 13.18 3.51
C GLY A 148 0.13 13.22 3.17
N THR A 149 0.92 12.36 3.81
CA THR A 149 2.37 12.25 3.57
C THR A 149 2.71 11.68 2.19
N ILE A 150 2.00 10.63 1.75
CA ILE A 150 2.16 10.04 0.41
C ILE A 150 1.83 11.08 -0.66
N LEU A 151 0.79 11.87 -0.46
CA LEU A 151 0.38 12.89 -1.42
C LEU A 151 1.40 14.02 -1.54
N LYS A 152 1.98 14.49 -0.43
CA LYS A 152 3.12 15.43 -0.44
C LYS A 152 4.27 14.89 -1.27
N ALA A 153 4.62 13.63 -1.07
CA ALA A 153 5.68 12.99 -1.82
C ALA A 153 5.34 12.91 -3.32
N ALA A 154 4.11 12.52 -3.69
CA ALA A 154 3.67 12.48 -5.08
C ALA A 154 3.75 13.88 -5.74
N VAL A 155 3.27 14.91 -5.04
CA VAL A 155 3.37 16.32 -5.48
C VAL A 155 4.82 16.74 -5.66
N ALA A 156 5.71 16.40 -4.72
CA ALA A 156 7.13 16.70 -4.83
C ALA A 156 7.80 16.00 -6.04
N GLN A 157 7.43 14.74 -6.31
CA GLN A 157 7.93 13.99 -7.47
C GLN A 157 7.54 14.67 -8.79
N ILE A 158 6.27 15.04 -8.97
CA ILE A 158 5.78 15.70 -10.18
C ILE A 158 6.35 17.12 -10.30
N SER A 159 6.35 17.90 -9.21
CA SER A 159 6.93 19.25 -9.13
C SER A 159 8.38 19.30 -9.60
N SER A 160 9.15 18.27 -9.27
CA SER A 160 10.58 18.23 -9.61
C SER A 160 10.85 18.11 -11.11
N VAL A 161 9.86 17.72 -11.94
CA VAL A 161 10.01 17.62 -13.39
C VAL A 161 10.35 19.01 -13.97
N PRO A 162 11.50 19.17 -14.66
CA PRO A 162 11.94 20.47 -15.15
C PRO A 162 10.89 21.16 -16.04
N VAL A 163 10.78 22.49 -15.92
CA VAL A 163 9.82 23.29 -16.70
C VAL A 163 10.04 23.17 -18.21
N ASN A 164 11.29 22.95 -18.63
CA ASN A 164 11.69 22.75 -20.03
C ASN A 164 11.67 21.28 -20.48
N SER A 165 11.14 20.35 -19.68
CA SER A 165 11.03 18.95 -20.06
C SER A 165 9.99 18.76 -21.18
N PRO A 166 10.29 17.97 -22.23
CA PRO A 166 9.31 17.59 -23.25
C PRO A 166 8.06 16.94 -22.66
N LEU A 167 8.17 16.26 -21.51
CA LEU A 167 7.01 15.66 -20.85
C LEU A 167 5.92 16.69 -20.51
N ARG A 168 6.28 17.94 -20.21
CA ARG A 168 5.32 19.01 -19.92
C ARG A 168 4.56 19.46 -21.17
N THR A 169 5.19 19.39 -22.34
CA THR A 169 4.53 19.71 -23.62
C THR A 169 3.76 18.53 -24.19
N ASP A 170 4.26 17.31 -23.98
CA ASP A 170 3.69 16.08 -24.53
C ASP A 170 2.47 15.59 -23.72
N HIS A 171 2.39 15.98 -22.45
CA HIS A 171 1.35 15.53 -21.50
C HIS A 171 0.71 16.71 -20.74
N THR A 172 0.28 17.76 -21.45
CA THR A 172 -0.28 18.98 -20.83
C THR A 172 -1.42 18.67 -19.86
N GLU A 173 -2.31 17.75 -20.20
CA GLU A 173 -3.44 17.34 -19.34
C GLU A 173 -3.01 16.83 -17.96
N VAL A 174 -1.90 16.08 -17.87
CA VAL A 174 -1.37 15.60 -16.59
C VAL A 174 -0.91 16.79 -15.73
N PHE A 175 -0.26 17.77 -16.34
CA PHE A 175 0.26 18.94 -15.64
C PHE A 175 -0.82 19.97 -15.29
N ASP A 176 -1.91 20.04 -16.07
CA ASP A 176 -3.08 20.87 -15.76
C ASP A 176 -3.80 20.34 -14.50
N ILE A 177 -4.05 19.03 -14.43
CA ILE A 177 -4.63 18.37 -13.24
C ILE A 177 -3.69 18.50 -12.05
N PHE A 178 -2.39 18.29 -12.27
CA PHE A 178 -1.38 18.50 -11.23
C PHE A 178 -1.39 19.95 -10.71
N GLY A 179 -1.64 20.95 -11.54
CA GLY A 179 -1.79 22.34 -11.12
C GLY A 179 -2.93 22.52 -10.12
N ALA A 180 -4.07 21.83 -10.32
CA ALA A 180 -5.16 21.81 -9.35
C ALA A 180 -4.75 21.11 -8.05
N LEU A 181 -4.03 19.99 -8.13
CA LEU A 181 -3.53 19.27 -6.96
C LEU A 181 -2.53 20.12 -6.14
N GLN A 182 -1.66 20.86 -6.81
CA GLN A 182 -0.67 21.75 -6.20
C GLN A 182 -1.37 22.83 -5.35
N VAL A 183 -2.45 23.42 -5.83
CA VAL A 183 -3.22 24.42 -5.07
C VAL A 183 -3.79 23.82 -3.79
N ILE A 184 -4.31 22.59 -3.86
CA ILE A 184 -4.85 21.88 -2.70
C ILE A 184 -3.71 21.55 -1.70
N HIS A 185 -2.58 21.08 -2.20
CA HIS A 185 -1.39 20.84 -1.39
C HIS A 185 -0.96 22.11 -0.64
N ASP A 186 -0.82 23.23 -1.35
CA ASP A 186 -0.36 24.49 -0.78
C ASP A 186 -1.37 25.08 0.22
N THR A 187 -2.65 24.70 0.11
CA THR A 187 -3.70 25.16 1.03
C THR A 187 -3.77 24.32 2.31
N TYR A 188 -3.61 22.99 2.23
CA TYR A 188 -3.93 22.08 3.34
C TYR A 188 -2.75 21.29 3.89
N LEU A 189 -1.66 21.16 3.15
CA LEU A 189 -0.58 20.24 3.47
C LEU A 189 0.73 20.92 3.88
N VAL A 190 0.82 22.26 3.83
CA VAL A 190 2.06 22.98 4.17
C VAL A 190 2.48 22.79 5.63
N ASP A 191 1.54 22.84 6.58
CA ASP A 191 1.82 22.89 8.02
C ASP A 191 2.00 21.50 8.69
N ASP A 192 2.31 20.48 7.91
CA ASP A 192 2.58 19.10 8.37
C ASP A 192 1.48 18.34 9.14
N GLU A 193 0.40 19.00 9.58
CA GLU A 193 -0.63 18.35 10.39
C GLU A 193 -2.08 18.71 9.94
N ILE A 194 -2.80 17.72 9.42
CA ILE A 194 -4.27 17.75 9.33
C ILE A 194 -4.82 17.02 10.55
N VAL A 195 -5.03 17.74 11.65
CA VAL A 195 -5.50 17.16 12.93
C VAL A 195 -7.03 17.18 13.04
N ASP A 196 -7.68 18.17 12.44
CA ASP A 196 -9.12 18.37 12.59
C ASP A 196 -9.93 17.59 11.54
N LEU A 197 -11.02 16.93 11.98
CA LEU A 197 -11.90 16.15 11.12
C LEU A 197 -12.57 17.02 10.05
N LYS A 198 -12.93 18.26 10.39
CA LYS A 198 -13.55 19.18 9.42
C LYS A 198 -12.53 19.61 8.38
N ALA A 199 -11.32 19.98 8.80
CA ALA A 199 -10.21 20.25 7.87
C ALA A 199 -9.91 19.04 6.96
N TRP A 200 -9.89 17.82 7.52
CA TRP A 200 -9.73 16.58 6.76
C TRP A 200 -10.84 16.39 5.73
N SER A 201 -12.10 16.55 6.12
CA SER A 201 -13.24 16.36 5.23
C SER A 201 -13.22 17.37 4.07
N GLU A 202 -12.89 18.63 4.35
CA GLU A 202 -12.75 19.66 3.31
C GLU A 202 -11.59 19.38 2.37
N PHE A 203 -10.42 19.04 2.92
CA PHE A 203 -9.24 18.62 2.18
C PHE A 203 -9.55 17.43 1.27
N TRP A 204 -10.02 16.32 1.85
CA TRP A 204 -10.21 15.08 1.12
C TRP A 204 -11.32 15.19 0.06
N GLY A 205 -12.40 15.92 0.36
CA GLY A 205 -13.48 16.15 -0.61
C GLY A 205 -13.01 16.88 -1.87
N ARG A 206 -11.97 17.72 -1.79
CA ARG A 206 -11.35 18.39 -2.95
C ARG A 206 -10.25 17.53 -3.57
N THR A 207 -9.44 16.88 -2.75
CA THR A 207 -8.28 16.07 -3.18
C THR A 207 -8.68 14.84 -3.96
N GLN A 208 -9.69 14.11 -3.48
CA GLN A 208 -10.07 12.81 -4.01
C GLN A 208 -10.33 12.79 -5.53
N PRO A 209 -11.21 13.65 -6.09
CA PRO A 209 -11.45 13.63 -7.54
C PRO A 209 -10.18 13.91 -8.34
N VAL A 210 -9.35 14.85 -7.86
CA VAL A 210 -8.10 15.24 -8.52
C VAL A 210 -7.07 14.11 -8.49
N VAL A 211 -6.95 13.40 -7.36
CA VAL A 211 -6.05 12.24 -7.21
C VAL A 211 -6.46 11.10 -8.13
N LEU A 212 -7.76 10.79 -8.20
CA LEU A 212 -8.27 9.74 -9.08
C LEU A 212 -8.05 10.09 -10.55
N GLU A 213 -8.41 11.31 -10.96
CA GLU A 213 -8.23 11.77 -12.33
C GLU A 213 -6.75 11.80 -12.74
N LEU A 214 -5.86 12.31 -11.86
CA LEU A 214 -4.42 12.33 -12.10
C LEU A 214 -3.85 10.92 -12.23
N GLY A 215 -4.25 10.00 -11.35
CA GLY A 215 -3.83 8.59 -11.42
C GLY A 215 -4.23 7.93 -12.73
N MET A 216 -5.48 8.12 -13.17
CA MET A 216 -5.97 7.61 -14.46
C MET A 216 -5.19 8.20 -15.63
N LYS A 217 -4.93 9.51 -15.63
CA LYS A 217 -4.21 10.17 -16.71
C LYS A 217 -2.75 9.75 -16.78
N LEU A 218 -2.10 9.52 -15.64
CA LEU A 218 -0.75 8.97 -15.61
C LEU A 218 -0.71 7.55 -16.20
N ASP A 219 -1.69 6.71 -15.87
CA ASP A 219 -1.82 5.35 -16.43
C ASP A 219 -2.04 5.39 -17.95
N GLU A 220 -3.01 6.19 -18.42
CA GLU A 220 -3.32 6.37 -19.85
C GLU A 220 -2.10 6.84 -20.68
N LYS A 221 -1.20 7.62 -20.08
CA LYS A 221 0.04 8.08 -20.74
C LYS A 221 1.21 7.08 -20.62
N GLY A 222 0.99 5.90 -20.05
CA GLY A 222 2.02 4.86 -19.92
C GLY A 222 3.03 5.12 -18.80
N PHE A 223 2.67 5.94 -17.80
CA PHE A 223 3.41 6.01 -16.53
C PHE A 223 2.91 4.98 -15.52
N GLY A 224 1.87 4.23 -15.90
CA GLY A 224 1.33 3.09 -15.18
C GLY A 224 2.28 1.90 -15.08
N TRP A 225 1.77 0.80 -14.52
CA TRP A 225 2.51 -0.47 -14.46
C TRP A 225 2.31 -1.19 -15.79
N ASN A 226 3.40 -1.58 -16.43
CA ASN A 226 3.31 -2.30 -17.68
C ASN A 226 2.80 -3.73 -17.41
N GLU A 227 2.06 -4.31 -18.35
CA GLU A 227 1.59 -5.69 -18.23
C GLU A 227 2.75 -6.69 -18.01
N GLU A 228 3.90 -6.42 -18.62
CA GLU A 228 5.14 -7.19 -18.41
C GLU A 228 5.64 -7.12 -16.96
N ASP A 229 5.56 -5.95 -16.33
CA ASP A 229 5.98 -5.76 -14.93
C ASP A 229 5.03 -6.51 -13.99
N LEU A 230 3.72 -6.52 -14.29
CA LEU A 230 2.72 -7.30 -13.56
C LEU A 230 2.97 -8.81 -13.69
N GLN A 231 3.20 -9.30 -14.91
CA GLN A 231 3.51 -10.72 -15.15
C GLN A 231 4.78 -11.17 -14.41
N TYR A 232 5.81 -10.32 -14.37
CA TYR A 232 7.03 -10.61 -13.63
C TYR A 232 6.80 -10.75 -12.12
N LEU A 233 5.94 -9.92 -11.54
CA LEU A 233 5.61 -10.00 -10.12
C LEU A 233 4.82 -11.28 -9.78
N THR A 234 3.91 -11.70 -10.66
CA THR A 234 3.14 -12.94 -10.49
C THR A 234 4.04 -14.17 -10.52
N THR A 235 4.91 -14.29 -11.53
CA THR A 235 5.81 -15.45 -11.69
C THR A 235 6.82 -15.59 -10.55
N ARG A 236 7.27 -14.48 -9.95
CA ARG A 236 8.18 -14.53 -8.80
C ARG A 236 7.49 -15.04 -7.53
N LYS A 237 6.21 -14.73 -7.34
CA LYS A 237 5.44 -15.23 -6.20
C LYS A 237 5.30 -16.75 -6.27
N GLU A 238 4.93 -17.28 -7.44
CA GLU A 238 4.82 -18.71 -7.70
C GLU A 238 6.17 -19.44 -7.49
N GLY A 239 7.28 -18.86 -7.94
CA GLY A 239 8.61 -19.45 -7.73
C GLY A 239 9.09 -19.45 -6.28
N ALA A 240 8.64 -18.49 -5.46
CA ALA A 240 8.99 -18.42 -4.03
C ALA A 240 8.16 -19.39 -3.19
N GLU A 241 6.89 -19.60 -3.55
CA GLU A 241 6.02 -20.59 -2.89
C GLU A 241 6.49 -22.02 -3.21
N ALA A 242 6.81 -22.31 -4.47
CA ALA A 242 7.29 -23.64 -4.89
C ALA A 242 8.61 -24.07 -4.20
N THR A 243 9.50 -23.12 -3.89
CA THR A 243 10.74 -23.43 -3.15
C THR A 243 10.48 -23.65 -1.66
N SER A 244 9.49 -22.97 -1.07
CA SER A 244 9.12 -23.20 0.33
C SER A 244 8.42 -24.53 0.58
N GLU A 245 7.62 -25.01 -0.38
CA GLU A 245 6.89 -26.28 -0.28
C GLU A 245 7.82 -27.48 -0.49
N GLY A 246 8.74 -27.41 -1.47
CA GLY A 246 9.74 -28.47 -1.69
C GLY A 246 10.72 -28.66 -0.52
N ASP A 247 11.11 -27.56 0.15
CA ASP A 247 11.98 -27.63 1.33
C ASP A 247 11.24 -28.16 2.58
N ALA A 248 9.93 -27.99 2.65
CA ALA A 248 9.10 -28.55 3.73
C ALA A 248 8.87 -30.06 3.54
N GLU A 249 8.56 -30.51 2.33
CA GLU A 249 8.35 -31.93 2.01
C GLU A 249 9.63 -32.76 2.18
N LYS A 250 10.79 -32.20 1.78
CA LYS A 250 12.09 -32.85 2.01
C LYS A 250 12.44 -32.98 3.50
N LYS A 251 12.09 -31.98 4.32
CA LYS A 251 12.31 -32.06 5.78
C LYS A 251 11.36 -33.05 6.46
N ALA A 252 10.15 -33.22 5.95
CA ALA A 252 9.19 -34.20 6.47
C ALA A 252 9.66 -35.65 6.20
N THR A 253 10.14 -35.92 4.97
CA THR A 253 10.67 -37.23 4.58
C THR A 253 11.96 -37.59 5.33
N GLU A 254 12.90 -36.66 5.50
CA GLU A 254 14.11 -36.89 6.32
C GLU A 254 13.79 -37.10 7.82
N ALA A 255 12.64 -36.61 8.31
CA ALA A 255 12.22 -36.82 9.69
C ALA A 255 11.56 -38.19 9.92
N GLU A 256 10.91 -38.78 8.90
CA GLU A 256 10.37 -40.14 8.97
C GLU A 256 11.47 -41.21 8.88
N GLU A 257 12.45 -41.06 7.98
CA GLU A 257 13.60 -42.00 7.90
C GLU A 257 14.37 -42.06 9.22
N LYS A 258 14.58 -40.91 9.89
CA LYS A 258 15.25 -40.88 11.21
C LYS A 258 14.42 -41.48 12.35
N LYS A 259 13.10 -41.66 12.19
CA LYS A 259 12.26 -42.35 13.17
C LYS A 259 12.29 -43.86 12.99
N GLU A 260 12.36 -44.36 11.77
CA GLU A 260 12.48 -45.81 11.51
C GLU A 260 13.84 -46.38 11.94
N GLU A 261 14.93 -45.62 11.78
CA GLU A 261 16.28 -46.07 12.16
C GLU A 261 16.52 -46.19 13.69
N LYS A 262 15.55 -45.76 14.51
CA LYS A 262 15.62 -45.78 15.99
C LYS A 262 14.73 -46.83 16.66
N ASN A 263 13.96 -47.61 15.90
CA ASN A 263 13.18 -48.76 16.39
C ASN A 263 13.87 -50.08 16.06
#